data_AF-A0A3P3PZY8-F1
#
_entry.id   AF-A0A3P3PZY8-F1
#
_cell.length_a   1.000
_cell.length_b   1.000
_cell.length_c   1.000
_cell.angle_alpha   90.00
_cell.angle_beta   90.00
_cell.angle_gamma   90.00
#
_symmetry.space_group_name_H-M   'P 1'
#
loop_
_entity.id
_entity.type
_entity.pdbx_description
1 polymer ?
#
loop_
_entity_poly.entity_id
_entity_poly.type
_entity_poly.pdbx_seq_one_letter_code
_entity_poly.pdbx_strand_id
1 'polypeptide(L)'
;MNGIRDMAENVTVIQKQRVIKDYAVGIYARVSTSHKAQMDSLSVQISGLTRLAAAHRTWFIADFFIDVASAKTGSKDQNLIE
;
A
#
# COMPACT_ATOMS: atom_id res chain seq x y z
N MET A 1 42.69 36.96 1.81
CA MET A 1 42.41 35.89 0.83
C MET A 1 41.07 35.27 1.19
N ASN A 2 40.01 35.62 0.47
CA ASN A 2 38.62 35.25 0.78
C ASN A 2 38.24 33.87 0.18
N GLY A 3 39.05 32.83 0.43
CA GLY A 3 38.91 31.53 -0.25
C GLY A 3 37.58 30.82 -0.01
N ILE A 4 36.86 31.13 1.07
CA ILE A 4 35.53 30.54 1.35
C ILE A 4 34.42 31.20 0.52
N ARG A 5 34.60 32.45 0.09
CA ARG A 5 33.60 33.17 -0.72
C ARG A 5 33.63 32.73 -2.18
N ASP A 6 34.82 32.46 -2.73
CA ASP A 6 34.98 32.01 -4.13
C ASP A 6 34.42 30.60 -4.37
N MET A 7 34.43 29.73 -3.36
CA MET A 7 33.85 28.38 -3.48
C MET A 7 32.31 28.39 -3.49
N ALA A 8 31.66 29.44 -3.00
CA ALA A 8 30.20 29.53 -2.94
C ALA A 8 29.57 30.01 -4.27
N GLU A 9 30.36 30.64 -5.15
CA GLU A 9 29.86 31.24 -6.39
C GLU A 9 29.48 30.20 -7.46
N ASN A 10 30.08 29.01 -7.39
CA ASN A 10 29.87 27.93 -8.37
C ASN A 10 29.28 26.63 -7.76
N VAL A 11 28.76 26.67 -6.53
CA VAL A 11 28.16 25.50 -5.87
C VAL A 11 26.65 25.62 -5.86
N THR A 12 25.98 24.81 -6.67
CA THR A 12 24.53 24.63 -6.62
C THR A 12 24.18 23.68 -5.48
N VAL A 13 23.71 24.22 -4.36
CA VAL A 13 23.20 23.43 -3.24
C VAL A 13 21.82 22.90 -3.59
N ILE A 14 21.71 21.60 -3.89
CA ILE A 14 20.42 20.93 -4.04
C ILE A 14 19.78 20.83 -2.65
N GLN A 15 18.79 21.67 -2.38
CA GLN A 15 18.01 21.54 -1.16
C GLN A 15 17.26 20.20 -1.18
N LYS A 16 17.23 19.52 -0.03
CA LYS A 16 16.37 18.34 0.17
C LYS A 16 14.92 18.79 -0.04
N GLN A 17 14.37 18.57 -1.23
CA GLN A 17 12.94 18.72 -1.48
C GLN A 17 12.23 17.68 -0.61
N ARG A 18 11.67 18.11 0.53
CA ARG A 18 10.79 17.25 1.30
C ARG A 18 9.54 17.03 0.45
N VAL A 19 9.30 15.78 0.05
CA VAL A 19 8.00 15.37 -0.48
C VAL A 19 7.02 15.55 0.68
N ILE A 20 6.24 16.62 0.63
CA ILE A 20 5.20 16.87 1.62
C ILE A 20 4.07 15.90 1.29
N LYS A 21 3.94 14.87 2.12
CA LYS A 21 2.89 13.86 2.04
C LYS A 21 1.71 14.39 2.86
N ASP A 22 0.83 15.14 2.21
CA ASP A 22 -0.29 15.83 2.85
C ASP A 22 -1.44 14.90 3.26
N TYR A 23 -1.55 13.72 2.64
CA TYR A 23 -2.72 12.85 2.79
C TYR A 23 -2.35 11.45 3.28
N ALA A 24 -2.83 11.12 4.47
CA ALA A 24 -2.81 9.78 5.05
C ALA A 24 -3.91 8.93 4.40
N VAL A 25 -3.53 7.85 3.71
CA VAL A 25 -4.46 6.95 3.03
C VAL A 25 -4.43 5.57 3.69
N GLY A 26 -5.61 5.05 4.05
CA GLY A 26 -5.77 3.68 4.52
C GLY A 26 -6.25 2.77 3.38
N ILE A 27 -5.71 1.55 3.30
CA ILE A 27 -6.18 0.54 2.34
C ILE A 27 -7.03 -0.49 3.08
N TYR A 28 -8.31 -0.62 2.72
CA TYR A 28 -9.20 -1.67 3.24
C TYR A 28 -9.42 -2.75 2.17
N ALA A 29 -9.21 -4.00 2.55
CA ALA A 29 -9.44 -5.13 1.66
C ALA A 29 -10.11 -6.30 2.42
N ARG A 30 -11.16 -6.88 1.84
CA ARG A 30 -11.92 -7.99 2.43
C ARG A 30 -11.97 -9.16 1.48
N VAL A 31 -11.68 -10.36 1.98
CA VAL A 31 -11.89 -11.63 1.26
C VAL A 31 -12.90 -12.50 1.98
N SER A 32 -13.79 -13.12 1.21
CA SER A 32 -14.89 -13.95 1.72
C SER A 32 -14.54 -15.43 1.88
N THR A 33 -13.32 -15.85 1.53
CA THR A 33 -12.87 -17.24 1.67
C THR A 33 -11.40 -17.29 2.09
N SER A 34 -11.04 -18.29 2.90
CA SER A 34 -9.66 -18.54 3.32
C SER A 34 -8.87 -19.41 2.34
N HIS A 35 -9.38 -19.58 1.11
CA HIS A 35 -8.69 -20.38 0.10
C HIS A 35 -7.40 -19.68 -0.35
N LYS A 36 -6.32 -20.46 -0.52
CA LYS A 36 -4.98 -19.95 -0.88
C LYS A 36 -5.00 -19.05 -2.13
N ALA A 37 -5.77 -19.41 -3.16
CA ALA A 37 -5.91 -18.61 -4.38
C ALA A 37 -6.53 -17.21 -4.15
N GLN A 38 -7.36 -17.05 -3.13
CA GLN A 38 -7.98 -15.78 -2.77
C GLN A 38 -7.02 -14.90 -1.97
N MET A 39 -6.14 -15.50 -1.18
CA MET A 39 -5.00 -14.80 -0.57
C MET A 39 -4.00 -14.31 -1.63
N ASP A 40 -3.72 -15.13 -2.64
CA ASP A 40 -2.84 -14.74 -3.75
C ASP A 40 -3.46 -13.57 -4.54
N SER A 41 -4.76 -13.63 -4.84
CA SER A 41 -5.50 -12.54 -5.51
C SER A 41 -5.53 -11.24 -4.68
N LEU A 42 -5.69 -11.36 -3.36
CA LEU A 42 -5.66 -10.25 -2.42
C LEU A 42 -4.29 -9.56 -2.41
N SER A 43 -3.21 -10.35 -2.44
CA SER A 43 -1.85 -9.81 -2.48
C SER A 43 -1.61 -8.95 -3.72
N VAL A 44 -2.10 -9.39 -4.89
CA VAL A 44 -2.01 -8.64 -6.14
C VAL A 44 -2.79 -7.33 -6.05
N GLN A 45 -4.01 -7.36 -5.51
CA GLN A 45 -4.84 -6.17 -5.35
C GLN A 45 -4.20 -5.13 -4.40
N ILE A 46 -3.71 -5.58 -3.23
CA ILE A 46 -3.02 -4.72 -2.27
C ILE A 46 -1.76 -4.12 -2.88
N SER A 47 -1.00 -4.89 -3.66
CA SER A 47 0.20 -4.39 -4.34
C SER A 47 -0.14 -3.29 -5.37
N GLY A 48 -1.25 -3.44 -6.10
CA GLY A 48 -1.73 -2.44 -7.05
C GLY A 48 -2.16 -1.14 -6.38
N LEU A 49 -2.93 -1.24 -5.29
CA LEU A 49 -3.36 -0.09 -4.49
C LEU A 49 -2.18 0.63 -3.84
N THR A 50 -1.19 -0.14 -3.35
CA THR A 50 0.06 0.39 -2.80
C THR A 50 0.83 1.19 -3.84
N ARG A 51 0.95 0.65 -5.07
CA ARG A 51 1.63 1.33 -6.18
C ARG A 51 0.91 2.59 -6.62
N LEU A 52 -0.43 2.57 -6.64
CA LEU A 52 -1.24 3.74 -6.94
C LEU A 52 -1.01 4.85 -5.89
N ALA A 53 -1.04 4.51 -4.61
CA ALA A 53 -0.77 5.46 -3.54
C ALA A 53 0.66 6.01 -3.58
N ALA A 54 1.66 5.16 -3.88
CA ALA A 54 3.05 5.58 -4.01
C ALA A 54 3.32 6.47 -5.24
N ALA A 55 2.56 6.31 -6.32
CA ALA A 55 2.64 7.17 -7.49
C ALA A 55 2.08 8.59 -7.21
N HIS A 56 1.20 8.72 -6.23
CA HIS A 56 0.65 10.01 -5.83
C HIS A 56 1.64 10.75 -4.92
N ARG A 57 2.22 11.85 -5.41
CA ARG A 57 3.29 12.59 -4.70
C ARG A 57 2.91 13.14 -3.34
N THR A 58 1.63 13.28 -3.04
CA THR A 58 1.11 13.82 -1.78
C THR A 58 0.53 12.75 -0.86
N TRP A 59 0.45 11.49 -1.29
CA TRP A 59 -0.17 10.43 -0.49
C TRP A 59 0.90 9.63 0.25
N PHE A 60 0.55 9.18 1.45
CA PHE A 60 1.29 8.15 2.14
C PHE A 60 0.32 7.14 2.72
N ILE A 61 0.70 5.87 2.65
CA ILE A 61 -0.10 4.80 3.22
C ILE A 61 0.09 4.86 4.73
N ALA A 62 -1.01 5.05 5.45
CA ALA A 62 -1.02 5.13 6.89
C ALA A 62 -1.19 3.74 7.52
N ASP A 63 -2.08 2.91 6.96
CA ASP A 63 -2.35 1.57 7.48
C ASP A 63 -3.04 0.66 6.44
N PHE A 64 -3.02 -0.65 6.71
CA PHE A 64 -3.71 -1.69 5.94
C PHE A 64 -4.72 -2.42 6.83
N PHE A 65 -5.99 -2.37 6.47
CA PHE A 65 -7.07 -3.07 7.15
C PHE A 65 -7.51 -4.26 6.32
N ILE A 66 -7.22 -5.47 6.77
CA ILE A 66 -7.53 -6.71 6.05
C ILE A 66 -8.57 -7.52 6.84
N ASP A 67 -9.71 -7.79 6.22
CA ASP A 67 -10.75 -8.67 6.77
C ASP A 67 -10.78 -10.00 6.00
N VAL A 68 -10.49 -11.10 6.70
CA VAL A 68 -10.57 -12.47 6.16
C VAL A 68 -11.73 -13.15 6.86
N ALA A 69 -12.93 -12.98 6.31
CA ALA A 69 -14.12 -13.66 6.79
C ALA A 69 -14.37 -14.88 5.91
N SER A 70 -14.20 -16.09 6.45
CA SER A 70 -14.74 -17.28 5.80
C SER A 70 -16.26 -17.14 5.77
N ALA A 71 -16.86 -17.04 4.58
CA ALA A 71 -18.28 -17.29 4.45
C ALA A 71 -18.52 -18.68 5.04
N LYS A 72 -19.24 -18.76 6.16
CA LYS A 72 -19.79 -20.03 6.64
C LYS A 72 -20.76 -20.50 5.58
N THR A 73 -20.25 -21.19 4.58
CA THR A 73 -21.09 -22.01 3.71
C THR A 73 -21.65 -23.06 4.66
N GLY A 74 -22.93 -22.93 5.01
CA GLY A 74 -23.73 -24.09 5.38
C GLY A 74 -23.78 -25.00 4.15
N SER A 75 -22.66 -25.64 3.83
CA SER A 75 -22.58 -26.72 2.86
C SER A 75 -23.32 -27.87 3.51
N LYS A 76 -24.60 -27.94 3.17
CA LYS A 76 -25.53 -29.02 3.47
C LYS A 76 -24.79 -30.35 3.42
N ASP A 77 -24.89 -31.11 4.51
CA ASP A 77 -24.61 -32.52 4.54
C ASP A 77 -25.42 -33.19 3.41
N GLN A 78 -24.78 -33.48 2.27
CA GLN A 78 -25.39 -34.25 1.18
C GLN A 78 -24.95 -35.72 1.21
N ASN A 79 -24.74 -36.27 2.42
CA ASN A 79 -24.88 -37.72 2.61
C ASN A 79 -26.36 -38.04 2.84
N LEU A 80 -27.17 -37.93 1.79
CA LEU A 80 -28.40 -38.71 1.69
C LEU A 80 -28.06 -39.96 0.89
N ILE A 81 -27.76 -40.99 1.66
CA ILE A 81 -27.91 -42.39 1.29
C ILE A 81 -29.34 -42.64 0.79
N GLU A 82 -29.48 -43.00 -0.49
CA GLU A 82 -30.46 -43.98 -0.98
C GLU A 82 -29.79 -44.85 -2.05
#